data_AF-A0A7U9S5L1-F1
#
_entry.id   AF-A0A7U9S5L1-F1
#
_cell.length_a   1.000
_cell.length_b   1.000
_cell.length_c   1.000
_cell.angle_alpha   90.00
_cell.angle_beta   90.00
_cell.angle_gamma   90.00
#
_symmetry.space_group_name_H-M   'P 1'
#
loop_
_entity.id
_entity.type
_entity.pdbx_description
1 polymer ?
#
loop_
_entity_poly.entity_id
_entity_poly.type
_entity_poly.pdbx_seq_one_letter_code
_entity_poly.pdbx_strand_id
1 'polypeptide(L)'
;MIQFPTPELADVLGSIGITQPPEKVYLKAYSDIEVQLQNGGNKVSDALVRLFRDDNSLRMVNEVAKAVFHSDCRVYEWVEKNLRDDRYKSVEDVLRDAVDYGKYLKDVSHKQKKAGGREER
;
A
#
# COMPACT_ATOMS: atom_id res chain seq x y z
N MET A 1 2.98 -20.12 -11.12
CA MET A 1 2.41 -19.60 -9.86
C MET A 1 3.60 -19.18 -9.02
N ILE A 2 4.00 -17.91 -9.08
CA ILE A 2 5.14 -17.43 -8.28
C ILE A 2 4.55 -16.94 -6.96
N GLN A 3 4.63 -17.79 -5.94
CA GLN A 3 4.40 -17.37 -4.56
C GLN A 3 5.74 -16.84 -4.06
N PHE A 4 5.85 -15.52 -3.96
CA PHE A 4 6.98 -14.91 -3.26
C PHE A 4 6.70 -15.03 -1.75
N PRO A 5 7.66 -15.52 -0.95
CA PRO A 5 7.56 -15.36 0.48
C PRO A 5 7.58 -13.86 0.73
N THR A 6 6.53 -13.33 1.36
CA THR A 6 6.59 -11.99 1.90
C THR A 6 7.25 -12.16 3.26
N PRO A 7 8.56 -11.93 3.43
CA PRO A 7 9.11 -11.81 4.78
C PRO A 7 8.32 -10.73 5.51
N GLU A 8 7.95 -10.99 6.77
CA GLU A 8 7.35 -9.94 7.59
C GLU A 8 8.36 -8.78 7.66
N LEU A 9 7.88 -7.55 7.51
CA LEU A 9 8.76 -6.38 7.41
C LEU A 9 9.78 -6.33 8.55
N ALA A 10 9.41 -6.80 9.74
CA ALA A 10 10.29 -6.95 10.89
C ALA A 10 11.48 -7.90 10.64
N ASP A 11 11.26 -9.02 9.94
CA ASP A 11 12.32 -9.98 9.61
C ASP A 11 13.34 -9.38 8.62
N VAL A 12 12.84 -8.63 7.62
CA VAL A 12 13.70 -7.93 6.66
C VAL A 12 14.53 -6.88 7.38
N LEU A 13 13.91 -6.06 8.22
CA LEU A 13 14.61 -5.03 8.99
C LEU A 13 15.65 -5.64 9.94
N GLY A 14 15.31 -6.73 10.63
CA GLY A 14 16.22 -7.47 11.48
C GLY A 14 17.43 -8.02 10.70
N SER A 15 17.24 -8.49 9.46
CA SER A 15 18.32 -9.01 8.61
C SER A 15 19.36 -7.97 8.21
N ILE A 16 19.00 -6.68 8.21
CA ILE A 16 19.89 -5.55 7.89
C ILE A 16 20.34 -4.79 9.14
N GLY A 17 20.14 -5.37 10.33
CA GLY A 17 20.59 -4.80 11.60
C GLY A 17 19.66 -3.74 12.19
N ILE A 18 18.47 -3.53 11.61
CA ILE A 18 17.45 -2.66 12.20
C ILE A 18 16.66 -3.48 13.21
N THR A 19 16.96 -3.28 14.49
CA THR A 19 16.33 -3.99 15.62
C THR A 19 15.06 -3.31 16.13
N GLN A 20 14.79 -2.08 15.69
CA GLN A 20 13.57 -1.36 16.04
C GLN A 20 12.38 -1.92 15.25
N PRO A 21 11.19 -2.02 15.88
CA PRO A 21 9.99 -2.45 15.18
C PRO A 21 9.60 -1.44 14.09
N PRO A 22 8.98 -1.88 12.98
CA PRO A 22 8.70 -1.01 11.82
C PRO A 22 7.86 0.24 12.12
N GLU A 23 7.05 0.23 13.19
CA GLU A 23 6.29 1.39 13.68
C GLU A 23 7.16 2.51 14.25
N LYS A 24 8.38 2.18 14.69
CA LYS A 24 9.32 3.11 15.33
C LYS A 24 10.43 3.57 14.38
N VAL A 25 10.45 3.05 13.15
CA VAL A 25 11.40 3.48 12.11
C VAL A 25 10.70 4.52 11.23
N TYR A 26 11.00 5.79 11.48
CA TYR A 26 10.45 6.93 10.76
C TYR A 26 11.30 7.33 9.56
N LEU A 27 10.69 7.92 8.53
CA LEU A 27 11.40 8.37 7.33
C LEU A 27 12.42 9.46 7.65
N LYS A 28 12.06 10.38 8.54
CA LYS A 28 12.95 11.41 9.06
C LYS A 28 12.53 11.77 10.48
N ALA A 29 13.08 11.10 11.49
CA ALA A 29 13.62 11.78 12.68
C ALA A 29 14.08 10.82 13.80
N TYR A 30 15.16 11.28 14.46
CA TYR A 30 15.67 11.00 15.82
C TYR A 30 16.67 9.88 16.12
N SER A 31 17.18 9.16 15.13
CA SER A 31 18.28 8.23 15.39
C SER A 31 19.11 8.06 14.12
N ASP A 32 20.32 7.53 14.26
CA ASP A 32 21.37 7.36 13.23
C ASP A 32 20.96 6.54 11.97
N ILE A 33 19.66 6.35 11.72
CA ILE A 33 19.07 5.61 10.62
C ILE A 33 18.22 6.60 9.81
N GLU A 34 18.77 7.08 8.70
CA GLU A 34 18.05 7.89 7.72
C GLU A 34 17.45 6.96 6.65
N VAL A 35 16.11 6.95 6.52
CA VAL A 35 15.43 6.16 5.49
C VAL A 35 15.02 7.09 4.36
N GLN A 36 15.76 7.04 3.26
CA GLN A 36 15.42 7.79 2.05
C GLN A 36 14.60 6.91 1.10
N LEU A 37 13.39 7.37 0.77
CA LEU A 37 12.60 6.77 -0.31
C LEU A 37 13.18 7.22 -1.66
N GLN A 38 13.60 6.25 -2.48
CA GLN A 38 14.08 6.54 -3.83
C GLN A 38 12.93 6.53 -4.84
N ASN A 39 13.00 7.42 -5.83
CA ASN A 39 12.10 7.41 -6.97
C ASN A 39 12.34 6.14 -7.78
N GLY A 40 11.30 5.32 -7.94
CA GLY A 40 11.38 4.01 -8.60
C GLY A 40 11.21 4.08 -10.12
N GLY A 41 11.03 5.27 -10.69
CA GLY A 41 10.78 5.48 -12.12
C GLY A 41 9.35 5.17 -12.57
N ASN A 42 8.51 4.66 -11.67
CA ASN A 42 7.07 4.53 -11.86
C ASN A 42 6.37 5.81 -11.36
N LYS A 43 5.52 6.41 -12.20
CA LYS A 43 4.78 7.65 -11.89
C LYS A 43 3.93 7.57 -10.63
N VAL A 44 3.29 6.43 -10.36
CA VAL A 44 2.50 6.19 -9.14
C VAL A 44 3.42 6.13 -7.92
N SER A 45 4.53 5.39 -8.00
CA SER A 45 5.51 5.35 -6.92
C SER A 45 6.08 6.72 -6.61
N ASP A 46 6.45 7.49 -7.64
CA ASP A 46 6.99 8.84 -7.48
C ASP A 46 5.95 9.82 -6.90
N ALA A 47 4.67 9.68 -7.27
CA ALA A 47 3.58 10.47 -6.70
C ALA A 47 3.34 10.09 -5.22
N LEU A 48 3.40 8.81 -4.87
CA LEU A 48 3.27 8.34 -3.50
C LEU A 48 4.42 8.85 -2.61
N VAL A 49 5.67 8.81 -3.11
CA VAL A 49 6.84 9.35 -2.38
C VAL A 49 6.63 10.81 -1.97
N ARG A 50 5.97 11.62 -2.80
CA ARG A 50 5.67 13.03 -2.50
C ARG A 50 4.59 13.22 -1.42
N LEU A 51 3.75 12.22 -1.18
CA LEU A 51 2.71 12.27 -0.17
C LEU A 51 3.20 11.81 1.20
N PHE A 52 4.29 11.03 1.25
CA PHE A 52 4.91 10.64 2.51
C PHE A 52 5.59 11.84 3.18
N ARG A 53 5.41 11.91 4.48
CA ARG A 53 6.02 12.89 5.37
C ARG A 53 7.06 12.23 6.26
N ASP A 54 7.93 13.07 6.80
CA ASP A 54 9.04 12.68 7.67
C ASP A 54 8.59 11.87 8.91
N ASP A 55 7.37 12.13 9.42
CA ASP A 55 6.74 11.46 10.55
C ASP A 55 5.99 10.16 10.16
N ASN A 56 5.98 9.77 8.89
CA ASN A 56 5.48 8.45 8.51
C ASN A 56 6.51 7.36 8.84
N SER A 57 6.01 6.22 9.32
CA SER A 57 6.84 5.05 9.64
C SER A 57 6.98 4.10 8.45
N LEU A 58 8.01 3.26 8.46
CA LEU A 58 8.18 2.19 7.47
C LEU A 58 6.99 1.25 7.42
N ARG A 59 6.29 1.04 8.55
CA ARG A 59 5.01 0.33 8.54
C ARG A 59 3.99 1.01 7.63
N MET A 60 3.82 2.33 7.73
CA MET A 60 2.89 3.08 6.88
C MET A 60 3.24 2.92 5.40
N VAL A 61 4.52 3.04 5.07
CA VAL A 61 5.01 2.83 3.68
C VAL A 61 4.63 1.44 3.17
N ASN A 62 4.87 0.41 3.98
CA ASN A 62 4.57 -0.97 3.62
C ASN A 62 3.07 -1.25 3.47
N GLU A 63 2.24 -0.70 4.37
CA GLU A 63 0.78 -0.89 4.28
C GLU A 63 0.19 -0.20 3.05
N VAL A 64 0.66 1.01 2.71
CA VAL A 64 0.30 1.68 1.46
C VAL A 64 0.75 0.86 0.25
N ALA A 65 1.99 0.37 0.26
CA ALA A 65 2.51 -0.44 -0.84
C ALA A 65 1.69 -1.71 -1.05
N LYS A 66 1.35 -2.42 0.02
CA LYS A 66 0.47 -3.60 -0.03
C LYS A 66 -0.92 -3.26 -0.57
N ALA A 67 -1.51 -2.17 -0.08
CA ALA A 67 -2.86 -1.77 -0.48
C ALA A 67 -2.93 -1.37 -1.96
N VAL A 68 -1.92 -0.66 -2.46
CA VAL A 68 -1.91 -0.14 -3.84
C VAL A 68 -1.41 -1.18 -4.85
N PHE A 69 -0.28 -1.84 -4.57
CA PHE A 69 0.41 -2.68 -5.57
C PHE A 69 0.09 -4.17 -5.44
N HIS A 70 -0.36 -4.65 -4.28
CA HIS A 70 -0.48 -6.10 -4.02
C HIS A 70 -1.92 -6.58 -3.77
N SER A 71 -2.93 -5.69 -3.89
CA SER A 71 -4.32 -6.03 -3.57
C SER A 71 -5.10 -6.59 -4.78
N ASP A 72 -5.30 -5.79 -5.82
CA ASP A 72 -6.00 -6.11 -7.07
C ASP A 72 -5.55 -5.06 -8.12
N CYS A 73 -5.38 -5.45 -9.39
CA CYS A 73 -4.93 -4.51 -10.43
C CYS A 73 -5.88 -3.31 -10.61
N ARG A 74 -7.18 -3.49 -10.34
CA ARG A 74 -8.17 -2.40 -10.42
C ARG A 74 -8.00 -1.37 -9.31
N VAL A 75 -7.46 -1.78 -8.14
CA VAL A 75 -7.12 -0.84 -7.06
C VAL A 75 -5.97 0.05 -7.49
N TYR A 76 -4.94 -0.52 -8.13
CA TYR A 76 -3.85 0.27 -8.71
C TYR A 76 -4.37 1.29 -9.71
N GLU A 77 -5.19 0.88 -10.69
CA GLU A 77 -5.75 1.78 -11.72
C GLU A 77 -6.62 2.90 -11.10
N TRP A 78 -7.40 2.56 -10.07
CA TRP A 78 -8.23 3.53 -9.34
C TRP A 78 -7.38 4.58 -8.63
N VAL A 79 -6.35 4.15 -7.90
CA VAL A 79 -5.44 5.03 -7.17
C VAL A 79 -4.61 5.87 -8.15
N GLU A 80 -4.12 5.30 -9.24
CA GLU A 80 -3.39 6.02 -10.29
C GLU A 80 -4.21 7.18 -10.86
N LYS A 81 -5.50 6.93 -11.16
CA LYS A 81 -6.41 7.95 -11.66
C LYS A 81 -6.61 9.08 -10.63
N ASN A 82 -6.87 8.73 -9.38
CA ASN A 82 -7.12 9.72 -8.33
C ASN A 82 -5.87 10.53 -7.96
N LEU A 83 -4.67 9.93 -8.05
CA LEU A 83 -3.39 10.65 -7.94
C LEU A 83 -3.23 11.67 -9.08
N ARG A 84 -3.56 11.27 -10.31
CA ARG A 84 -3.51 12.17 -11.48
C ARG A 84 -4.48 13.34 -11.35
N ASP A 85 -5.63 13.11 -10.74
CA ASP A 85 -6.66 14.12 -10.48
C ASP A 85 -6.40 14.94 -9.20
N ASP A 86 -5.24 14.78 -8.55
CA ASP A 86 -4.82 15.48 -7.33
C ASP A 86 -5.85 15.38 -6.17
N ARG A 87 -6.49 14.21 -6.04
CA ARG A 87 -7.58 14.01 -5.08
C ARG A 87 -7.13 13.67 -3.66
N TYR A 88 -5.86 13.28 -3.49
CA TYR A 88 -5.32 12.86 -2.21
C TYR A 88 -4.53 13.99 -1.55
N LYS A 89 -4.88 14.32 -0.30
CA LYS A 89 -4.17 15.35 0.47
C LYS A 89 -3.05 14.78 1.32
N SER A 90 -3.11 13.47 1.61
CA SER A 90 -2.09 12.75 2.36
C SER A 90 -2.05 11.27 1.96
N VAL A 91 -1.02 10.57 2.43
CA VAL A 91 -0.86 9.14 2.14
C VAL A 91 -1.90 8.27 2.88
N GLU A 92 -2.44 8.75 4.00
CA GLU A 92 -3.54 8.10 4.71
C GLU A 92 -4.83 8.11 3.90
N ASP A 93 -5.06 9.16 3.10
CA ASP A 93 -6.19 9.20 2.17
C ASP A 93 -6.04 8.14 1.08
N VAL A 94 -4.82 7.95 0.56
CA VAL A 94 -4.52 6.88 -0.40
C VAL A 94 -4.77 5.51 0.20
N LEU A 95 -4.25 5.25 1.41
CA LEU A 95 -4.42 3.98 2.09
C LEU A 95 -5.89 3.65 2.32
N ARG A 96 -6.67 4.62 2.82
CA ARG A 96 -8.10 4.46 3.07
C ARG A 96 -8.85 4.12 1.79
N ASP A 97 -8.64 4.91 0.73
CA ASP A 97 -9.35 4.73 -0.55
C ASP A 97 -8.98 3.40 -1.22
N ALA A 98 -7.70 3.02 -1.21
CA ALA A 98 -7.25 1.74 -1.74
C ALA A 98 -7.89 0.55 -1.01
N VAL A 99 -7.97 0.61 0.32
CA VAL A 99 -8.60 -0.44 1.15
C VAL A 99 -10.12 -0.50 0.92
N ASP A 100 -10.79 0.66 0.93
CA ASP A 100 -12.23 0.75 0.75
C ASP A 100 -12.66 0.29 -0.65
N TYR A 101 -11.93 0.72 -1.68
CA TYR A 101 -12.18 0.28 -3.05
C TYR A 101 -11.91 -1.22 -3.22
N GLY A 102 -10.81 -1.74 -2.65
CA GLY A 102 -10.52 -3.17 -2.63
C GLY A 102 -11.64 -3.99 -1.96
N LYS A 103 -12.23 -3.48 -0.88
CA LYS A 103 -13.39 -4.11 -0.23
C LYS A 103 -14.63 -4.06 -1.12
N TYR A 104 -14.91 -2.92 -1.74
CA TYR A 104 -16.02 -2.78 -2.69
C TYR A 104 -15.94 -3.81 -3.83
N LEU A 105 -14.76 -4.01 -4.42
CA LEU A 105 -14.56 -4.99 -5.49
C LEU A 105 -14.85 -6.43 -5.04
N LYS A 106 -14.46 -6.79 -3.82
CA LYS A 106 -14.76 -8.10 -3.22
C LYS A 106 -16.26 -8.28 -3.00
N ASP A 107 -16.94 -7.24 -2.50
CA ASP A 107 -18.38 -7.27 -2.25
C ASP A 107 -19.19 -7.40 -3.55
N VAL A 108 -18.79 -6.68 -4.62
CA VAL A 108 -19.41 -6.80 -5.94
C VAL A 108 -19.23 -8.22 -6.51
N SER A 109 -18.03 -8.78 -6.41
CA SER A 109 -17.74 -10.16 -6.85
C SER A 109 -18.58 -11.19 -6.09
N HIS A 110 -18.74 -11.03 -4.78
CA HIS A 110 -19.57 -11.91 -3.95
C HIS A 110 -21.06 -11.82 -4.32
N LYS A 111 -21.57 -10.63 -4.64
CA LYS A 111 -22.96 -10.44 -5.07
C LYS A 111 -23.23 -11.10 -6.43
N GLN A 112 -22.30 -10.98 -7.38
CA GLN A 112 -22.42 -11.63 -8.69
C GLN A 112 -22.43 -13.17 -8.59
N LYS A 113 -21.57 -13.75 -7.74
CA LYS A 113 -21.57 -15.19 -7.48
C LYS A 113 -22.88 -15.70 -6.85
N LYS A 114 -23.47 -14.92 -5.94
CA LYS A 114 -24.77 -15.26 -5.33
C LYS A 114 -25.95 -15.15 -6.31
N ALA A 115 -25.89 -14.22 -7.26
CA ALA A 115 -26.92 -14.06 -8.28
C ALA A 115 -26.86 -15.21 -9.32
N GLY A 116 -25.67 -15.57 -9.79
CA GLY A 116 -25.50 -16.67 -10.75
C GLY A 116 -25.83 -18.06 -10.19
N GLY A 117 -25.66 -18.29 -8.89
CA GLY A 117 -26.03 -19.56 -8.25
C GLY A 117 -27.52 -19.77 -7.99
N ARG A 118 -28.38 -18.78 -8.31
CA ARG A 118 -29.83 -18.85 -8.07
C ARG A 118 -30.64 -19.23 -9.32
N GLU A 119 -30.01 -19.32 -10.49
CA GLU A 119 -30.64 -19.70 -11.76
C GLU A 119 -30.51 -21.20 -12.12
N GLU A 120 -29.85 -22.02 -11.30
CA GLU A 120 -29.68 -23.47 -11.55
C GLU A 120 -30.47 -24.37 -10.58
N ARG A 121 -31.72 -24.03 -10.24
CA ARG A 121 -32.61 -24.93 -9.49
C ARG A 121 -34.00 -25.01 -10.07
#